data_AF-A0A2E9JLJ5-F1
#
_entry.id   AF-A0A2E9JLJ5-F1
#
_cell.length_a   1.000
_cell.length_b   1.000
_cell.length_c   1.000
_cell.angle_alpha   90.00
_cell.angle_beta   90.00
_cell.angle_gamma   90.00
#
_symmetry.space_group_name_H-M   'P 1'
#
loop_
_entity.id
_entity.type
_entity.pdbx_description
1 polymer ?
#
loop_
_entity_poly.entity_id
_entity_poly.type
_entity_poly.pdbx_seq_one_letter_code
_entity_poly.pdbx_strand_id
1 'polypeptide(L)'
;MEQTTTLPEQLYYGGKVNMYCLHEVFRHIAVIACERMQTQYHIDIPITSGLWGGAYLVGDQQGKVLSRVIRFYSIVNLPQNSPLNEPENFGYLMNVYYQTCQEIFKRYHLVFENPQWGEPVPYTNKIRPNTTLQMWEKSTEVQFLRTFFVWNTATWEESLIFDTLRNIKQLKELLDINHRPVHKTKEEIRFALQDILIIYHTLRNALTPEFLEHVQSFMKELLGYFLEGLHDSDLIQNMYQKAYGGLFVYGFEEALDGPYKQHNLDICKVEDWPAEKINWVPEELKEKLVHPLRETFSRFRINLERGSSNQHCPFLSL
;
A
#
# COMPACT_ATOMS: atom_id res chain seq x y z
N MET A 1 14.85 -13.64 -9.11
CA MET A 1 15.64 -13.12 -7.98
C MET A 1 15.22 -13.94 -6.77
N GLU A 2 16.09 -14.81 -6.24
CA GLU A 2 15.79 -15.55 -5.00
C GLU A 2 15.45 -14.53 -3.91
N GLN A 3 14.23 -14.62 -3.38
CA GLN A 3 13.79 -13.78 -2.27
C GLN A 3 14.37 -14.35 -0.98
N THR A 4 15.66 -14.14 -0.75
CA THR A 4 16.21 -14.30 0.60
C THR A 4 15.59 -13.21 1.46
N THR A 5 14.64 -13.62 2.31
CA THR A 5 14.02 -12.76 3.32
C THR A 5 14.46 -13.28 4.67
N THR A 6 14.89 -12.36 5.54
CA THR A 6 15.19 -12.70 6.93
C THR A 6 14.10 -12.10 7.77
N LEU A 7 13.41 -12.93 8.55
CA LEU A 7 12.42 -12.45 9.50
C LEU A 7 13.12 -11.51 10.50
N PRO A 8 12.73 -10.23 10.61
CA PRO A 8 13.36 -9.30 11.54
C PRO A 8 13.22 -9.77 12.99
N GLU A 9 14.24 -9.56 13.82
CA GLU A 9 14.18 -9.94 15.24
C GLU A 9 13.15 -9.12 16.02
N GLN A 10 12.94 -7.86 15.63
CA GLN A 10 11.99 -6.96 16.25
C GLN A 10 11.25 -6.10 15.23
N LEU A 11 10.00 -5.77 15.55
CA LEU A 11 9.12 -4.93 14.74
C LEU A 11 9.06 -3.48 15.26
N TYR A 12 9.32 -3.29 16.55
CA TYR A 12 9.19 -2.01 17.24
C TYR A 12 10.56 -1.47 17.66
N TYR A 13 10.81 -0.20 17.36
CA TYR A 13 12.02 0.52 17.75
C TYR A 13 11.61 1.79 18.49
N GLY A 14 11.95 1.89 19.77
CA GLY A 14 11.49 3.00 20.62
C GLY A 14 9.97 3.09 20.75
N GLY A 15 9.28 1.94 20.77
CA GLY A 15 7.82 1.86 20.83
C GLY A 15 7.09 2.21 19.53
N LYS A 16 7.82 2.51 18.45
CA LYS A 16 7.25 2.82 17.12
C LYS A 16 7.46 1.65 16.17
N VAL A 17 6.46 1.37 15.34
CA VAL A 17 6.58 0.36 14.28
C VAL A 17 7.62 0.83 13.25
N ASN A 18 8.52 -0.07 12.88
CA ASN A 18 9.46 0.19 11.78
C ASN A 18 8.90 -0.37 10.46
N MET A 19 8.77 0.48 9.44
CA MET A 19 8.16 0.15 8.15
C MET A 19 9.03 -0.78 7.30
N TYR A 20 10.36 -0.68 7.41
CA TYR A 20 11.24 -1.62 6.75
C TYR A 20 11.10 -3.02 7.37
N CYS A 21 11.10 -3.13 8.70
CA CYS A 21 10.87 -4.41 9.37
C CYS A 21 9.49 -4.99 9.04
N LEU A 22 8.44 -4.18 9.08
CA LEU A 22 7.09 -4.63 8.73
C LEU A 22 7.00 -5.13 7.28
N HIS A 23 7.67 -4.43 6.35
CA HIS A 23 7.77 -4.85 4.96
C HIS A 23 8.47 -6.21 4.81
N GLU A 24 9.60 -6.42 5.50
CA GLU A 24 10.31 -7.70 5.49
C GLU A 24 9.49 -8.83 6.14
N VAL A 25 8.70 -8.55 7.19
CA VAL A 25 7.75 -9.51 7.76
C VAL A 25 6.74 -9.98 6.71
N PHE A 26 6.16 -9.06 5.93
CA PHE A 26 5.21 -9.43 4.88
C PHE A 26 5.84 -10.23 3.75
N ARG A 27 7.07 -9.86 3.34
CA ARG A 27 7.84 -10.63 2.36
C ARG A 27 8.11 -12.05 2.87
N HIS A 28 8.49 -12.19 4.13
CA HIS A 28 8.76 -13.48 4.74
C HIS A 28 7.50 -14.36 4.83
N ILE A 29 6.34 -13.77 5.18
CA ILE A 29 5.05 -14.48 5.18
C ILE A 29 4.74 -15.05 3.80
N ALA A 30 4.98 -14.31 2.72
CA ALA A 30 4.76 -14.81 1.36
C ALA A 30 5.65 -16.01 1.02
N VAL A 31 6.94 -15.95 1.37
CA VAL A 31 7.88 -17.06 1.16
C VAL A 31 7.40 -18.33 1.88
N ILE A 32 7.06 -18.22 3.16
CA ILE A 32 6.57 -19.37 3.95
C ILE A 32 5.24 -19.90 3.42
N ALA A 33 4.34 -19.02 2.96
CA ALA A 33 3.08 -19.43 2.35
C ALA A 33 3.30 -20.22 1.04
N CYS A 34 4.23 -19.78 0.17
CA CYS A 34 4.63 -20.53 -1.03
C CYS A 34 5.14 -21.93 -0.66
N GLU A 35 6.07 -22.00 0.30
CA GLU A 35 6.67 -23.27 0.75
C GLU A 35 5.61 -24.23 1.31
N ARG A 36 4.66 -23.72 2.10
CA ARG A 36 3.55 -24.52 2.64
C ARG A 36 2.60 -25.00 1.56
N MET A 37 2.28 -24.16 0.58
CA MET A 37 1.44 -24.57 -0.55
C MET A 37 2.08 -25.69 -1.36
N GLN A 38 3.39 -25.59 -1.60
CA GLN A 38 4.13 -26.62 -2.32
C GLN A 38 4.28 -27.92 -1.51
N THR A 39 4.54 -27.84 -0.21
CA THR A 39 4.79 -29.02 0.64
C THR A 39 3.51 -29.75 1.05
N GLN A 40 2.43 -29.03 1.33
CA GLN A 40 1.17 -29.62 1.83
C GLN A 40 0.22 -30.02 0.70
N TYR A 41 0.19 -29.24 -0.38
CA TYR A 41 -0.79 -29.40 -1.45
C TYR A 41 -0.16 -29.69 -2.82
N HIS A 42 1.19 -29.69 -2.92
CA HIS A 42 1.91 -29.87 -4.20
C HIS A 42 1.54 -28.81 -5.25
N ILE A 43 1.21 -27.60 -4.81
CA ILE A 43 0.84 -26.47 -5.66
C ILE A 43 1.95 -25.43 -5.61
N ASP A 44 2.63 -25.25 -6.75
CA ASP A 44 3.63 -24.21 -6.93
C ASP A 44 2.95 -22.89 -7.32
N ILE A 45 3.07 -21.90 -6.45
CA ILE A 45 2.48 -20.56 -6.61
C ILE A 45 3.47 -19.50 -6.15
N PRO A 46 4.31 -18.95 -7.05
CA PRO A 46 5.27 -17.93 -6.68
C PRO A 46 4.55 -16.61 -6.38
N ILE A 47 4.15 -16.42 -5.12
CA ILE A 47 3.59 -15.15 -4.64
C ILE A 47 4.68 -14.26 -4.08
N THR A 48 4.46 -12.96 -4.18
CA THR A 48 5.32 -11.95 -3.54
C THR A 48 4.46 -11.05 -2.68
N SER A 49 5.05 -10.38 -1.69
CA SER A 49 4.31 -9.49 -0.80
C SER A 49 5.14 -8.29 -0.39
N GLY A 50 4.47 -7.24 0.04
CA GLY A 50 5.10 -6.06 0.63
C GLY A 50 4.13 -5.28 1.50
N LEU A 51 4.66 -4.18 2.04
CA LEU A 51 3.88 -3.15 2.73
C LEU A 51 2.92 -2.48 1.73
N TRP A 52 1.68 -2.27 2.16
CA TRP A 52 0.70 -1.44 1.49
C TRP A 52 0.34 -0.21 2.34
N GLY A 53 -0.15 0.84 1.70
CA GLY A 53 -0.57 2.09 2.33
C GLY A 53 0.57 3.06 2.64
N GLY A 54 0.22 4.28 3.06
CA GLY A 54 1.16 5.41 3.18
C GLY A 54 2.01 5.50 4.43
N ALA A 55 1.99 4.51 5.32
CA ALA A 55 2.66 4.64 6.62
C ALA A 55 4.19 4.82 6.50
N TYR A 56 4.80 4.34 5.42
CA TYR A 56 6.22 4.57 5.12
C TYR A 56 6.56 6.02 4.75
N LEU A 57 5.58 6.82 4.36
CA LEU A 57 5.76 8.22 3.98
C LEU A 57 5.97 9.16 5.17
N VAL A 58 5.58 8.70 6.36
CA VAL A 58 5.69 9.40 7.64
C VAL A 58 6.71 8.74 8.57
N GLY A 59 7.65 7.99 8.00
CA GLY A 59 8.79 7.41 8.72
C GLY A 59 9.94 8.40 8.89
N ASP A 60 10.70 8.26 9.97
CA ASP A 60 12.02 8.90 10.08
C ASP A 60 13.04 8.26 9.12
N GLN A 61 14.28 8.73 9.14
CA GLN A 61 15.33 8.22 8.24
C GLN A 61 15.63 6.72 8.43
N GLN A 62 15.25 6.11 9.56
CA GLN A 62 15.40 4.68 9.85
C GLN A 62 14.13 3.87 9.54
N GLY A 63 13.06 4.54 9.11
CA GLY A 63 11.76 3.91 8.82
C GLY A 63 10.86 3.76 10.05
N LYS A 64 11.18 4.39 11.19
CA LYS A 64 10.28 4.41 12.35
C LYS A 64 9.14 5.38 12.09
N VAL A 65 7.91 4.90 12.11
CA VAL A 65 6.75 5.75 11.84
C VAL A 65 6.60 6.80 12.94
N LEU A 66 6.49 8.06 12.54
CA LEU A 66 6.33 9.19 13.45
C LEU A 66 4.92 9.18 14.06
N SER A 67 3.91 8.90 13.23
CA SER A 67 2.53 8.75 13.66
C SER A 67 2.26 7.40 14.35
N ARG A 68 1.05 7.22 14.86
CA ARG A 68 0.60 5.96 15.44
C ARG A 68 0.10 5.04 14.33
N VAL A 69 0.64 3.83 14.24
CA VAL A 69 0.17 2.81 13.30
C VAL A 69 -0.84 1.91 14.00
N ILE A 70 -2.10 2.08 13.67
CA ILE A 70 -3.20 1.29 14.23
C ILE A 70 -3.70 0.20 13.26
N ARG A 71 -3.16 0.12 12.05
CA ARG A 71 -3.60 -0.82 11.00
C ARG A 71 -2.40 -1.28 10.22
N PHE A 72 -2.32 -2.59 10.02
CA PHE A 72 -1.31 -3.19 9.17
C PHE A 72 -1.90 -3.53 7.81
N TYR A 73 -1.16 -3.20 6.78
CA TYR A 73 -1.63 -3.22 5.42
C TYR A 73 -0.57 -3.87 4.54
N SER A 74 -0.95 -4.92 3.84
CA SER A 74 -0.07 -5.69 2.97
C SER A 74 -0.68 -5.85 1.59
N ILE A 75 0.17 -5.94 0.57
CA ILE A 75 -0.21 -6.25 -0.81
C ILE A 75 0.51 -7.52 -1.23
N VAL A 76 -0.23 -8.50 -1.75
CA VAL A 76 0.26 -9.80 -2.19
C VAL A 76 -0.03 -9.99 -3.67
N ASN A 77 1.01 -10.31 -4.42
CA ASN A 77 0.93 -10.56 -5.86
C ASN A 77 0.67 -12.03 -6.12
N LEU A 78 -0.43 -12.30 -6.82
CA LEU A 78 -0.82 -13.62 -7.28
C LEU A 78 -0.43 -13.82 -8.74
N PRO A 79 0.25 -14.92 -9.09
CA PRO A 79 0.60 -15.21 -10.46
C PRO A 79 -0.67 -15.38 -11.32
N GLN A 80 -0.69 -14.73 -12.48
CA GLN A 80 -1.73 -14.94 -13.49
C GLN A 80 -1.57 -16.32 -14.12
N ASN A 81 -2.68 -16.88 -14.63
CA ASN A 81 -2.70 -18.19 -15.28
C ASN A 81 -2.10 -19.31 -14.41
N SER A 82 -2.36 -19.27 -13.11
CA SER A 82 -1.82 -20.19 -12.12
C SER A 82 -2.87 -21.21 -11.64
N PRO A 83 -2.46 -22.26 -10.90
CA PRO A 83 -3.39 -23.19 -10.26
C PRO A 83 -4.42 -22.53 -9.34
N LEU A 84 -4.20 -21.27 -8.93
CA LEU A 84 -5.14 -20.49 -8.11
C LEU A 84 -6.43 -20.10 -8.84
N ASN A 85 -6.54 -20.38 -10.15
CA ASN A 85 -7.80 -20.22 -10.87
C ASN A 85 -8.88 -21.20 -10.36
N GLU A 86 -8.44 -22.33 -9.79
CA GLU A 86 -9.33 -23.28 -9.14
C GLU A 86 -9.73 -22.75 -7.75
N PRO A 87 -11.04 -22.58 -7.47
CA PRO A 87 -11.51 -22.02 -6.19
C PRO A 87 -11.01 -22.77 -4.96
N GLU A 88 -10.85 -24.09 -5.08
CA GLU A 88 -10.32 -24.94 -4.01
C GLU A 88 -8.87 -24.59 -3.67
N ASN A 89 -8.01 -24.46 -4.69
CA ASN A 89 -6.60 -24.08 -4.53
C ASN A 89 -6.47 -22.67 -3.93
N PHE A 90 -7.34 -21.75 -4.34
CA PHE A 90 -7.41 -20.42 -3.74
C PHE A 90 -7.79 -20.49 -2.25
N GLY A 91 -8.75 -21.34 -1.89
CA GLY A 91 -9.13 -21.60 -0.50
C GLY A 91 -7.97 -22.17 0.34
N TYR A 92 -7.16 -23.08 -0.23
CA TYR A 92 -5.94 -23.57 0.43
C TYR A 92 -4.94 -22.45 0.67
N LEU A 93 -4.71 -21.58 -0.32
CA LEU A 93 -3.84 -20.41 -0.15
C LEU A 93 -4.35 -19.49 0.97
N MET A 94 -5.64 -19.17 1.01
CA MET A 94 -6.19 -18.31 2.07
C MET A 94 -5.95 -18.92 3.45
N ASN A 95 -6.19 -20.23 3.60
CA ASN A 95 -5.93 -20.95 4.85
C ASN A 95 -4.46 -20.91 5.25
N VAL A 96 -3.56 -21.26 4.34
CA VAL A 96 -2.11 -21.25 4.58
C VAL A 96 -1.65 -19.84 4.94
N TYR A 97 -2.13 -18.82 4.22
CA TYR A 97 -1.68 -17.45 4.37
C TYR A 97 -2.07 -16.88 5.74
N TYR A 98 -3.34 -16.98 6.16
CA TYR A 98 -3.74 -16.44 7.47
C TYR A 98 -3.05 -17.19 8.61
N GLN A 99 -2.90 -18.52 8.52
CA GLN A 99 -2.19 -19.31 9.55
C GLN A 99 -0.73 -18.87 9.66
N THR A 100 -0.08 -18.65 8.53
CA THR A 100 1.29 -18.12 8.48
C THR A 100 1.37 -16.74 9.12
N CYS A 101 0.43 -15.84 8.83
CA CYS A 101 0.37 -14.54 9.50
C CYS A 101 0.26 -14.69 11.02
N GLN A 102 -0.65 -15.54 11.51
CA GLN A 102 -0.84 -15.76 12.94
C GLN A 102 0.44 -16.27 13.63
N GLU A 103 1.13 -17.22 13.02
CA GLU A 103 2.36 -17.79 13.58
C GLU A 103 3.51 -16.78 13.60
N ILE A 104 3.70 -16.02 12.52
CA ILE A 104 4.79 -15.06 12.42
C ILE A 104 4.54 -13.87 13.35
N PHE A 105 3.34 -13.29 13.36
CA PHE A 105 3.05 -12.12 14.18
C PHE A 105 3.02 -12.41 15.69
N LYS A 106 2.75 -13.66 16.10
CA LYS A 106 2.90 -14.09 17.50
C LYS A 106 4.31 -13.82 18.06
N ARG A 107 5.35 -13.89 17.22
CA ARG A 107 6.74 -13.59 17.62
C ARG A 107 6.94 -12.13 18.02
N TYR A 108 6.07 -11.23 17.55
CA TYR A 108 6.04 -9.82 17.91
C TYR A 108 4.94 -9.49 18.93
N HIS A 109 4.44 -10.51 19.64
CA HIS A 109 3.37 -10.39 20.63
C HIS A 109 2.04 -9.85 20.07
N LEU A 110 1.79 -10.08 18.78
CA LEU A 110 0.53 -9.74 18.11
C LEU A 110 -0.27 -11.01 17.83
N VAL A 111 -1.56 -11.00 18.17
CA VAL A 111 -2.46 -12.14 17.99
C VAL A 111 -3.61 -11.73 17.09
N PHE A 112 -3.46 -12.01 15.80
CA PHE A 112 -4.51 -11.81 14.80
C PHE A 112 -5.48 -13.00 14.78
N GLU A 113 -6.78 -12.75 14.89
CA GLU A 113 -7.85 -13.75 14.94
C GLU A 113 -8.99 -13.39 13.97
N ASN A 114 -9.97 -14.28 13.85
CA ASN A 114 -11.19 -14.11 13.06
C ASN A 114 -10.93 -13.75 11.59
N PRO A 115 -10.22 -14.59 10.82
CA PRO A 115 -9.95 -14.31 9.41
C PRO A 115 -11.24 -14.21 8.59
N GLN A 116 -11.37 -13.12 7.84
CA GLN A 116 -12.42 -12.91 6.85
C GLN A 116 -11.77 -12.62 5.50
N TRP A 117 -12.15 -13.36 4.46
CA TRP A 117 -11.60 -13.18 3.12
C TRP A 117 -12.67 -13.32 2.05
N GLY A 118 -12.34 -12.91 0.83
CA GLY A 118 -13.20 -13.03 -0.34
C GLY A 118 -14.00 -11.76 -0.66
N GLU A 119 -13.86 -10.70 0.14
CA GLU A 119 -14.44 -9.39 -0.20
C GLU A 119 -13.78 -8.86 -1.48
N PRO A 120 -14.54 -8.54 -2.53
CA PRO A 120 -13.99 -8.00 -3.77
C PRO A 120 -13.50 -6.56 -3.56
N VAL A 121 -12.37 -6.24 -4.15
CA VAL A 121 -11.84 -4.87 -4.14
C VAL A 121 -12.50 -4.07 -5.28
N PRO A 122 -13.10 -2.89 -4.99
CA PRO A 122 -13.74 -2.05 -6.02
C PRO A 122 -12.78 -1.60 -7.13
N TYR A 123 -13.31 -1.31 -8.33
CA TYR A 123 -12.56 -0.86 -9.51
C TYR A 123 -11.38 -1.74 -9.90
N THR A 124 -11.50 -3.05 -9.69
CA THR A 124 -10.54 -4.05 -10.16
C THR A 124 -11.13 -4.89 -11.29
N ASN A 125 -10.29 -5.65 -12.00
CA ASN A 125 -10.70 -6.32 -13.23
C ASN A 125 -11.92 -7.24 -13.03
N LYS A 126 -12.89 -7.21 -13.96
CA LYS A 126 -14.13 -8.02 -13.86
C LYS A 126 -13.90 -9.51 -14.04
N ILE A 127 -12.89 -9.90 -14.82
CA ILE A 127 -12.56 -11.31 -15.08
C ILE A 127 -11.84 -11.90 -13.87
N ARG A 128 -10.93 -11.12 -13.26
CA ARG A 128 -10.16 -11.51 -12.08
C ARG A 128 -10.15 -10.37 -11.07
N PRO A 129 -11.20 -10.23 -10.25
CA PRO A 129 -11.23 -9.20 -9.24
C PRO A 129 -10.14 -9.46 -8.20
N ASN A 130 -9.54 -8.39 -7.71
CA ASN A 130 -8.68 -8.48 -6.53
C ASN A 130 -9.56 -8.71 -5.31
N THR A 131 -9.01 -9.32 -4.27
CA THR A 131 -9.75 -9.61 -3.03
C THR A 131 -8.92 -9.27 -1.80
N THR A 132 -9.53 -9.33 -0.62
CA THR A 132 -8.85 -9.05 0.64
C THR A 132 -8.98 -10.20 1.63
N LEU A 133 -8.01 -10.28 2.53
CA LEU A 133 -8.08 -10.99 3.81
C LEU A 133 -7.96 -9.93 4.91
N GLN A 134 -8.81 -9.99 5.91
CA GLN A 134 -8.70 -9.17 7.12
C GLN A 134 -8.72 -10.06 8.36
N MET A 135 -7.88 -9.72 9.33
CA MET A 135 -7.86 -10.32 10.66
C MET A 135 -7.77 -9.23 11.72
N TRP A 136 -8.38 -9.45 12.87
CA TRP A 136 -8.43 -8.49 13.96
C TRP A 136 -7.44 -8.86 15.04
N GLU A 137 -6.75 -7.86 15.56
CA GLU A 137 -5.85 -8.05 16.69
C GLU A 137 -6.64 -7.98 18.00
N LYS A 138 -6.25 -8.76 19.00
CA LYS A 138 -7.03 -8.98 20.21
C LYS A 138 -6.79 -7.97 21.35
N SER A 139 -5.56 -7.50 21.52
CA SER A 139 -5.11 -6.96 22.81
C SER A 139 -4.13 -5.79 22.72
N THR A 140 -3.86 -5.28 21.53
CA THR A 140 -2.87 -4.24 21.26
C THR A 140 -3.50 -3.00 20.64
N GLU A 141 -2.65 -2.01 20.36
CA GLU A 141 -3.08 -0.78 19.69
C GLU A 141 -3.32 -0.97 18.18
N VAL A 142 -2.76 -2.02 17.58
CA VAL A 142 -3.06 -2.39 16.21
C VAL A 142 -4.47 -2.99 16.22
N GLN A 143 -5.36 -2.48 15.38
CA GLN A 143 -6.75 -2.92 15.33
C GLN A 143 -6.92 -4.14 14.42
N PHE A 144 -6.26 -4.12 13.27
CA PHE A 144 -6.36 -5.20 12.29
C PHE A 144 -5.18 -5.23 11.33
N LEU A 145 -5.00 -6.40 10.70
CA LEU A 145 -4.18 -6.63 9.52
C LEU A 145 -5.11 -6.85 8.33
N ARG A 146 -4.91 -6.10 7.24
CA ARG A 146 -5.61 -6.31 5.97
C ARG A 146 -4.59 -6.55 4.85
N THR A 147 -4.78 -7.63 4.13
CA THR A 147 -3.97 -8.03 2.99
C THR A 147 -4.80 -7.93 1.71
N PHE A 148 -4.27 -7.27 0.69
CA PHE A 148 -4.85 -7.16 -0.64
C PHE A 148 -4.18 -8.18 -1.56
N PHE A 149 -4.96 -9.08 -2.14
CA PHE A 149 -4.49 -10.08 -3.10
C PHE A 149 -4.77 -9.59 -4.52
N VAL A 150 -3.71 -9.41 -5.29
CA VAL A 150 -3.72 -8.68 -6.55
C VAL A 150 -3.16 -9.58 -7.64
N TRP A 151 -3.90 -9.79 -8.73
CA TRP A 151 -3.48 -10.65 -9.83
C TRP A 151 -2.37 -10.04 -10.68
N ASN A 152 -1.12 -10.13 -10.22
CA ASN A 152 0.02 -9.50 -10.86
C ASN A 152 1.19 -10.48 -10.88
N THR A 153 1.76 -10.73 -12.05
CA THR A 153 3.01 -11.51 -12.17
C THR A 153 4.24 -10.69 -11.81
N ALA A 154 4.07 -9.41 -11.52
CA ALA A 154 5.15 -8.46 -11.33
C ALA A 154 5.52 -8.25 -9.85
N THR A 155 6.30 -7.20 -9.60
CA THR A 155 6.86 -6.89 -8.29
C THR A 155 5.87 -6.17 -7.37
N TRP A 156 6.12 -6.14 -6.06
CA TRP A 156 5.22 -5.47 -5.10
C TRP A 156 5.13 -3.96 -5.39
N GLU A 157 6.21 -3.36 -5.90
CA GLU A 157 6.26 -1.96 -6.32
C GLU A 157 5.28 -1.69 -7.48
N GLU A 158 5.24 -2.58 -8.47
CA GLU A 158 4.32 -2.45 -9.60
C GLU A 158 2.86 -2.56 -9.16
N SER A 159 2.56 -3.44 -8.20
CA SER A 159 1.22 -3.53 -7.63
C SER A 159 0.80 -2.29 -6.86
N LEU A 160 1.73 -1.56 -6.22
CA LEU A 160 1.42 -0.26 -5.61
C LEU A 160 1.08 0.80 -6.67
N ILE A 161 1.81 0.82 -7.78
CA ILE A 161 1.53 1.75 -8.89
C ILE A 161 0.15 1.45 -9.48
N PHE A 162 -0.17 0.18 -9.71
CA PHE A 162 -1.51 -0.19 -10.18
C PHE A 162 -2.60 0.15 -9.15
N ASP A 163 -2.42 -0.19 -7.88
CA ASP A 163 -3.44 0.09 -6.85
C ASP A 163 -3.69 1.60 -6.70
N THR A 164 -2.71 2.44 -7.07
CA THR A 164 -2.89 3.89 -7.15
C THR A 164 -3.95 4.30 -8.19
N LEU A 165 -4.06 3.61 -9.34
CA LEU A 165 -5.15 3.84 -10.31
C LEU A 165 -6.52 3.62 -9.67
N ARG A 166 -6.65 2.50 -8.94
CA ARG A 166 -7.88 2.14 -8.23
C ARG A 166 -8.22 3.19 -7.18
N ASN A 167 -7.24 3.61 -6.39
CA ASN A 167 -7.42 4.65 -5.37
C ASN A 167 -7.85 5.98 -6.00
N ILE A 168 -7.30 6.36 -7.16
CA ILE A 168 -7.73 7.56 -7.89
C ILE A 168 -9.19 7.45 -8.32
N LYS A 169 -9.63 6.32 -8.86
CA LYS A 169 -11.06 6.12 -9.23
C LYS A 169 -11.98 6.25 -8.01
N GLN A 170 -11.61 5.63 -6.89
CA GLN A 170 -12.36 5.73 -5.65
C GLN A 170 -12.40 7.17 -5.11
N LEU A 171 -11.27 7.86 -5.14
CA LEU A 171 -11.17 9.25 -4.70
C LEU A 171 -11.96 10.20 -5.60
N LYS A 172 -12.05 9.91 -6.90
CA LYS A 172 -12.81 10.69 -7.87
C LYS A 172 -14.30 10.70 -7.57
N GLU A 173 -14.86 9.65 -6.96
CA GLU A 173 -16.26 9.67 -6.49
C GLU A 173 -16.53 10.79 -5.48
N LEU A 174 -15.49 11.28 -4.81
CA LEU A 174 -15.56 12.34 -3.81
C LEU A 174 -15.08 13.69 -4.34
N LEU A 175 -14.18 13.71 -5.33
CA LEU A 175 -13.49 14.92 -5.78
C LEU A 175 -13.83 15.34 -7.21
N ASP A 176 -14.73 14.65 -7.91
CA ASP A 176 -15.14 15.01 -9.26
C ASP A 176 -15.93 16.34 -9.26
N ILE A 177 -15.42 17.34 -9.98
CA ILE A 177 -16.07 18.65 -10.11
C ILE A 177 -17.41 18.57 -10.85
N ASN A 178 -17.59 17.54 -11.69
CA ASN A 178 -18.83 17.36 -12.45
C ASN A 178 -19.98 16.82 -11.56
N HIS A 179 -19.66 16.39 -10.35
CA HIS A 179 -20.61 15.92 -9.37
C HIS A 179 -20.61 16.84 -8.15
N ARG A 180 -21.78 17.06 -7.53
CA ARG A 180 -21.83 17.78 -6.26
C ARG A 180 -21.10 16.97 -5.19
N PRO A 181 -20.36 17.61 -4.27
CA PRO A 181 -19.74 16.91 -3.15
C PRO A 181 -20.78 16.05 -2.42
N VAL A 182 -20.54 14.73 -2.37
CA VAL A 182 -21.43 13.79 -1.71
C VAL A 182 -21.36 14.05 -0.20
N HIS A 183 -22.51 14.06 0.49
CA HIS A 183 -22.48 14.14 1.95
C HIS A 183 -21.80 12.89 2.50
N LYS A 184 -20.69 13.08 3.21
CA LYS A 184 -19.87 12.00 3.76
C LYS A 184 -19.66 12.20 5.25
N THR A 185 -19.44 11.09 5.94
CA THR A 185 -19.05 11.12 7.35
C THR A 185 -17.66 11.73 7.50
N LYS A 186 -17.36 12.25 8.68
CA LYS A 186 -16.04 12.80 9.02
C LYS A 186 -14.93 11.77 8.75
N GLU A 187 -15.17 10.51 9.10
CA GLU A 187 -14.23 9.41 8.92
C GLU A 187 -13.96 9.13 7.45
N GLU A 188 -15.00 9.09 6.61
CA GLU A 188 -14.85 8.92 5.15
C GLU A 188 -14.03 10.06 4.54
N ILE A 189 -14.28 11.30 4.92
CA ILE A 189 -13.52 12.46 4.43
C ILE A 189 -12.06 12.38 4.89
N ARG A 190 -11.83 12.01 6.15
CA ARG A 190 -10.47 11.82 6.66
C ARG A 190 -9.71 10.73 5.91
N PHE A 191 -10.37 9.64 5.53
CA PHE A 191 -9.74 8.60 4.69
C PHE A 191 -9.45 9.12 3.29
N ALA A 192 -10.35 9.88 2.67
CA ALA A 192 -10.09 10.50 1.36
C ALA A 192 -8.87 11.44 1.40
N LEU A 193 -8.75 12.26 2.44
CA LEU A 193 -7.57 13.10 2.65
C LEU A 193 -6.28 12.28 2.84
N GLN A 194 -6.37 11.13 3.52
CA GLN A 194 -5.24 10.22 3.66
C GLN A 194 -4.84 9.64 2.29
N ASP A 195 -5.81 9.23 1.48
CA ASP A 195 -5.59 8.69 0.14
C ASP A 195 -4.95 9.73 -0.79
N ILE A 196 -5.32 11.01 -0.67
CA ILE A 196 -4.67 12.12 -1.40
C ILE A 196 -3.17 12.17 -1.09
N LEU A 197 -2.78 12.08 0.18
CA LEU A 197 -1.35 12.06 0.55
C LEU A 197 -0.65 10.83 -0.02
N ILE A 198 -1.28 9.65 0.09
CA ILE A 198 -0.73 8.39 -0.42
C ILE A 198 -0.49 8.49 -1.93
N ILE A 199 -1.51 8.90 -2.69
CA ILE A 199 -1.43 9.03 -4.14
C ILE A 199 -0.36 10.06 -4.53
N TYR A 200 -0.36 11.24 -3.91
CA TYR A 200 0.61 12.29 -4.20
C TYR A 200 2.05 11.81 -4.03
N HIS A 201 2.36 11.17 -2.91
CA HIS A 201 3.71 10.70 -2.65
C HIS A 201 4.11 9.51 -3.51
N THR A 202 3.17 8.60 -3.80
CA THR A 202 3.42 7.48 -4.72
C THR A 202 3.70 7.96 -6.13
N LEU A 203 2.95 8.96 -6.63
CA LEU A 203 3.09 9.48 -7.99
C LEU A 203 4.08 10.63 -8.13
N ARG A 204 4.70 11.10 -7.05
CA ARG A 204 5.46 12.35 -7.01
C ARG A 204 6.40 12.56 -8.20
N ASN A 205 7.11 11.52 -8.62
CA ASN A 205 8.09 11.58 -9.71
C ASN A 205 7.50 11.43 -11.12
N ALA A 206 6.20 11.14 -11.22
CA ALA A 206 5.43 11.15 -12.46
C ALA A 206 4.55 12.41 -12.60
N LEU A 207 4.38 13.20 -11.53
CA LEU A 207 3.61 14.46 -11.58
C LEU A 207 4.36 15.54 -12.36
N THR A 208 3.61 16.39 -13.06
CA THR A 208 4.17 17.53 -13.79
C THR A 208 4.73 18.59 -12.83
N PRO A 209 5.77 19.34 -13.21
CA PRO A 209 6.31 20.42 -12.39
C PRO A 209 5.25 21.46 -11.99
N GLU A 210 4.36 21.82 -12.90
CA GLU A 210 3.28 22.77 -12.67
C GLU A 210 2.29 22.25 -11.60
N PHE A 211 1.93 20.97 -11.67
CA PHE A 211 1.05 20.36 -10.68
C PHE A 211 1.74 20.24 -9.31
N LEU A 212 3.03 19.92 -9.28
CA LEU A 212 3.81 19.88 -8.04
C LEU A 212 3.82 21.24 -7.34
N GLU A 213 4.04 22.34 -8.06
CA GLU A 213 4.02 23.70 -7.52
C GLU A 213 2.64 24.05 -6.94
N HIS A 214 1.58 23.71 -7.66
CA HIS A 214 0.19 23.94 -7.23
C HIS A 214 -0.17 23.19 -5.94
N VAL A 215 0.26 21.93 -5.80
CA VAL A 215 -0.21 21.05 -4.73
C VAL A 215 0.68 21.04 -3.48
N GLN A 216 1.95 21.47 -3.58
CA GLN A 216 2.97 21.28 -2.54
C GLN A 216 2.58 21.88 -1.18
N SER A 217 2.04 23.10 -1.16
CA SER A 217 1.66 23.79 0.08
C SER A 217 0.57 23.01 0.82
N PHE A 218 -0.46 22.59 0.08
CA PHE A 218 -1.56 21.79 0.61
C PHE A 218 -1.07 20.47 1.20
N MET A 219 -0.18 19.76 0.49
CA MET A 219 0.35 18.47 0.96
C MET A 219 1.15 18.61 2.25
N LYS A 220 1.95 19.69 2.36
CA LYS A 220 2.72 19.97 3.58
C LYS A 220 1.80 20.30 4.76
N GLU A 221 0.77 21.12 4.54
CA GLU A 221 -0.24 21.46 5.55
C GLU A 221 -0.99 20.20 6.00
N LEU A 222 -1.49 19.41 5.06
CA LEU A 222 -2.24 18.18 5.34
C LEU A 222 -1.41 17.15 6.10
N LEU A 223 -0.15 16.95 5.70
CA LEU A 223 0.78 16.06 6.39
C LEU A 223 0.99 16.48 7.85
N GLY A 224 1.18 17.78 8.11
CA GLY A 224 1.30 18.32 9.46
C GLY A 224 0.09 17.96 10.33
N TYR A 225 -1.11 18.18 9.82
CA TYR A 225 -2.34 17.84 10.54
C TYR A 225 -2.49 16.35 10.81
N PHE A 226 -2.09 15.48 9.87
CA PHE A 226 -2.11 14.03 10.11
C PHE A 226 -1.13 13.60 11.19
N LEU A 227 0.06 14.22 11.26
CA LEU A 227 1.03 13.94 12.32
C LEU A 227 0.52 14.36 13.70
N GLU A 228 -0.34 15.38 13.76
CA GLU A 228 -1.03 15.83 14.97
C GLU A 228 -2.32 15.04 15.28
N GLY A 229 -2.74 14.12 14.39
CA GLY A 229 -3.86 13.19 14.58
C GLY A 229 -5.13 13.51 13.78
N LEU A 230 -5.24 14.71 13.19
CA LEU A 230 -6.35 15.20 12.37
C LEU A 230 -7.74 14.76 12.90
N HIS A 231 -8.14 15.34 14.04
CA HIS A 231 -9.38 15.00 14.74
C HIS A 231 -10.45 16.10 14.68
N ASP A 232 -10.11 17.31 14.26
CA ASP A 232 -11.05 18.44 14.21
C ASP A 232 -11.97 18.34 12.97
N SER A 233 -13.29 18.39 13.17
CA SER A 233 -14.27 18.19 12.09
C SER A 233 -14.29 19.36 11.10
N ASP A 234 -14.14 20.59 11.58
CA ASP A 234 -14.17 21.79 10.73
C ASP A 234 -12.89 21.87 9.90
N LEU A 235 -11.76 21.49 10.49
CA LEU A 235 -10.49 21.37 9.80
C LEU A 235 -10.53 20.30 8.70
N ILE A 236 -11.04 19.09 9.02
CA ILE A 236 -11.21 18.01 8.04
C ILE A 236 -12.06 18.49 6.86
N GLN A 237 -13.19 19.16 7.14
CA GLN A 237 -14.07 19.68 6.10
C GLN A 237 -13.38 20.76 5.27
N ASN A 238 -12.66 21.69 5.90
CA ASN A 238 -11.91 22.73 5.21
C ASN A 238 -10.86 22.14 4.25
N MET A 239 -10.05 21.19 4.74
CA MET A 239 -9.04 20.52 3.92
C MET A 239 -9.67 19.76 2.75
N TYR A 240 -10.84 19.15 2.94
CA TYR A 240 -11.56 18.49 1.87
C TYR A 240 -12.08 19.47 0.81
N GLN A 241 -12.63 20.62 1.21
CA GLN A 241 -13.06 21.66 0.27
C GLN A 241 -11.88 22.25 -0.51
N LYS A 242 -10.73 22.47 0.15
CA LYS A 242 -9.49 22.88 -0.52
C LYS A 242 -9.05 21.82 -1.56
N ALA A 243 -9.11 20.54 -1.22
CA ALA A 243 -8.77 19.46 -2.15
C ALA A 243 -9.73 19.38 -3.35
N TYR A 244 -11.03 19.52 -3.11
CA TYR A 244 -12.05 19.54 -4.15
C TYR A 244 -11.83 20.73 -5.11
N GLY A 245 -11.68 21.94 -4.58
CA GLY A 245 -11.42 23.14 -5.38
C GLY A 245 -10.03 23.15 -6.04
N GLY A 246 -9.07 22.41 -5.48
CA GLY A 246 -7.72 22.26 -6.01
C GLY A 246 -7.60 21.30 -7.20
N LEU A 247 -8.67 20.55 -7.54
CA LEU A 247 -8.71 19.64 -8.68
C LEU A 247 -7.62 18.57 -8.67
N PHE A 248 -7.16 18.16 -7.48
CA PHE A 248 -5.99 17.29 -7.34
C PHE A 248 -6.17 15.92 -8.00
N VAL A 249 -7.39 15.37 -7.98
CA VAL A 249 -7.68 14.08 -8.61
C VAL A 249 -7.34 14.06 -10.10
N TYR A 250 -7.56 15.16 -10.81
CA TYR A 250 -7.29 15.25 -12.25
C TYR A 250 -5.79 15.32 -12.55
N GLY A 251 -5.00 16.01 -11.72
CA GLY A 251 -3.55 15.98 -11.86
C GLY A 251 -2.94 14.60 -11.58
N PHE A 252 -3.54 13.84 -10.65
CA PHE A 252 -3.17 12.43 -10.45
C PHE A 252 -3.56 11.54 -11.63
N GLU A 253 -4.75 11.75 -12.20
CA GLU A 253 -5.18 11.04 -13.42
C GLU A 253 -4.25 11.34 -14.60
N GLU A 254 -3.90 12.61 -14.83
CA GLU A 254 -3.01 13.03 -15.92
C GLU A 254 -1.66 12.31 -15.87
N ALA A 255 -1.07 12.18 -14.68
CA ALA A 255 0.22 11.51 -14.48
C ALA A 255 0.20 10.02 -14.90
N LEU A 256 -0.97 9.40 -14.95
CA LEU A 256 -1.14 8.01 -15.34
C LEU A 256 -1.75 7.86 -16.74
N ASP A 257 -2.68 8.73 -17.14
CA ASP A 257 -3.44 8.61 -18.40
C ASP A 257 -2.50 8.53 -19.61
N GLY A 258 -1.55 9.47 -19.73
CA GLY A 258 -0.62 9.54 -20.85
C GLY A 258 0.14 8.23 -21.08
N PRO A 259 0.89 7.71 -20.08
CA PRO A 259 1.61 6.45 -20.20
C PRO A 259 0.72 5.24 -20.54
N TYR A 260 -0.45 5.08 -19.91
CA TYR A 260 -1.34 3.94 -20.19
C TYR A 260 -1.98 4.01 -21.58
N LYS A 261 -2.35 5.21 -22.02
CA LYS A 261 -2.99 5.45 -23.31
C LYS A 261 -2.11 5.06 -24.50
N GLN A 262 -0.78 5.19 -24.39
CA GLN A 262 0.18 4.71 -25.39
C GLN A 262 0.07 3.20 -25.64
N HIS A 263 -0.53 2.45 -24.70
CA HIS A 263 -0.72 1.00 -24.77
C HIS A 263 -2.19 0.60 -24.97
N ASN A 264 -3.04 1.53 -25.41
CA ASN A 264 -4.48 1.36 -25.59
C ASN A 264 -5.21 0.94 -24.31
N LEU A 265 -4.72 1.40 -23.15
CA LEU A 265 -5.35 1.18 -21.86
C LEU A 265 -6.00 2.47 -21.37
N ASP A 266 -7.32 2.44 -21.21
CA ASP A 266 -8.10 3.55 -20.65
C ASP A 266 -8.17 3.40 -19.12
N ILE A 267 -7.53 4.30 -18.39
CA ILE A 267 -7.50 4.28 -16.92
C ILE A 267 -8.87 4.53 -16.29
N CYS A 268 -9.85 5.05 -17.03
CA CYS A 268 -11.23 5.15 -16.55
C CYS A 268 -11.96 3.80 -16.64
N LYS A 269 -11.41 2.82 -17.38
CA LYS A 269 -12.01 1.50 -17.65
C LYS A 269 -11.12 0.33 -17.25
N VAL A 270 -10.35 0.49 -16.16
CA VAL A 270 -9.47 -0.57 -15.58
C VAL A 270 -10.18 -1.93 -15.44
N GLU A 271 -11.45 -1.89 -15.07
CA GLU A 271 -12.27 -3.09 -14.85
C GLU A 271 -12.47 -3.92 -16.13
N ASP A 272 -12.36 -3.28 -17.30
CA ASP A 272 -12.52 -3.86 -18.64
C ASP A 272 -11.18 -4.13 -19.33
N TRP A 273 -10.05 -3.93 -18.64
CA TRP A 273 -8.74 -4.22 -19.21
C TRP A 273 -8.59 -5.71 -19.58
N PRO A 274 -7.81 -6.02 -20.61
CA PRO A 274 -7.64 -7.39 -21.05
C PRO A 274 -6.88 -8.20 -19.99
N ALA A 275 -7.16 -9.51 -19.92
CA ALA A 275 -6.68 -10.36 -18.83
C ALA A 275 -5.15 -10.38 -18.72
N GLU A 276 -4.46 -10.34 -19.84
CA GLU A 276 -2.99 -10.30 -19.95
C GLU A 276 -2.36 -8.98 -19.48
N LYS A 277 -3.16 -7.92 -19.29
CA LYS A 277 -2.71 -6.62 -18.75
C LYS A 277 -3.36 -6.28 -17.41
N ILE A 278 -3.96 -7.25 -16.72
CA ILE A 278 -4.43 -7.04 -15.35
C ILE A 278 -3.23 -6.62 -14.49
N ASN A 279 -3.37 -5.48 -13.80
CA ASN A 279 -2.34 -4.92 -12.93
C ASN A 279 -0.99 -4.63 -13.60
N TRP A 280 -0.99 -4.53 -14.94
CA TRP A 280 0.21 -4.20 -15.71
C TRP A 280 0.56 -2.72 -15.56
N VAL A 281 1.86 -2.41 -15.59
CA VAL A 281 2.39 -1.04 -15.47
C VAL A 281 3.31 -0.73 -16.67
N PRO A 282 3.15 0.41 -17.36
CA PRO A 282 4.05 0.88 -18.41
C PRO A 282 5.50 1.05 -17.92
N GLU A 283 6.47 0.75 -18.78
CA GLU A 283 7.90 0.84 -18.41
C GLU A 283 8.31 2.26 -17.99
N GLU A 284 7.80 3.29 -18.67
CA GLU A 284 8.03 4.69 -18.31
C GLU A 284 7.62 4.99 -16.85
N LEU A 285 6.49 4.44 -16.39
CA LEU A 285 6.04 4.59 -15.01
C LEU A 285 6.91 3.77 -14.05
N LYS A 286 7.38 2.59 -14.46
CA LYS A 286 8.29 1.79 -13.63
C LYS A 286 9.60 2.54 -13.37
N GLU A 287 10.20 3.12 -14.40
CA GLU A 287 11.42 3.91 -14.27
C GLU A 287 11.25 5.08 -13.29
N LYS A 288 10.13 5.80 -13.40
CA LYS A 288 9.82 6.95 -12.55
C LYS A 288 9.48 6.59 -11.11
N LEU A 289 8.80 5.45 -10.89
CA LEU A 289 8.11 5.17 -9.61
C LEU A 289 8.69 3.97 -8.84
N VAL A 290 9.20 2.92 -9.50
CA VAL A 290 9.75 1.73 -8.82
C VAL A 290 11.08 2.06 -8.14
N HIS A 291 11.97 2.77 -8.83
CA HIS A 291 13.29 3.09 -8.28
C HIS A 291 13.22 3.90 -6.97
N PRO A 292 12.44 5.00 -6.88
CA PRO A 292 12.28 5.75 -5.62
C PRO A 292 11.68 4.94 -4.48
N LEU A 293 10.72 4.05 -4.77
CA LEU A 293 10.15 3.15 -3.77
C LEU A 293 11.24 2.23 -3.19
N ARG A 294 12.02 1.59 -4.06
CA ARG A 294 13.16 0.75 -3.64
C ARG A 294 14.22 1.51 -2.88
N GLU A 295 14.52 2.74 -3.31
CA GLU A 295 15.51 3.58 -2.65
C GLU A 295 15.07 3.94 -1.23
N THR A 296 13.78 4.22 -1.02
CA THR A 296 13.20 4.50 0.31
C THR A 296 13.45 3.36 1.28
N PHE A 297 13.08 2.13 0.91
CA PHE A 297 13.29 0.95 1.76
C PHE A 297 14.77 0.59 1.92
N SER A 298 15.57 0.79 0.87
CA SER A 298 17.03 0.60 0.95
C SER A 298 17.67 1.57 1.95
N ARG A 299 17.21 2.83 1.97
CA ARG A 299 17.67 3.85 2.92
C ARG A 299 17.29 3.50 4.36
N PHE A 300 16.05 3.06 4.58
CA PHE A 300 15.62 2.57 5.89
C PHE A 300 16.51 1.42 6.38
N ARG A 301 16.75 0.41 5.54
CA ARG A 301 17.65 -0.71 5.86
C ARG A 301 19.03 -0.23 6.28
N ILE A 302 19.69 0.55 5.41
CA ILE A 302 21.06 1.04 5.65
C ILE A 302 21.14 1.85 6.94
N ASN A 303 20.17 2.72 7.19
CA ASN A 303 20.15 3.56 8.38
C ASN A 303 19.82 2.77 9.65
N LEU A 304 19.00 1.73 9.56
CA LEU A 304 18.70 0.82 10.66
C LEU A 304 19.93 -0.02 11.05
N GLU A 305 20.66 -0.55 10.08
CA GLU A 305 21.91 -1.30 10.27
C GLU A 305 23.01 -0.40 10.87
N ARG A 306 23.12 0.84 10.39
CA ARG A 306 24.04 1.86 10.94
C ARG A 306 23.66 2.31 12.36
N GLY A 307 22.37 2.50 12.61
CA GLY A 307 21.84 2.87 13.93
C GLY A 307 21.95 1.74 14.97
N SER A 308 22.03 0.49 14.51
CA SER A 308 22.29 -0.68 15.35
C SER A 308 23.80 -0.85 15.66
N SER A 309 24.67 -0.14 14.94
CA SER A 309 26.13 -0.20 15.10
C SER A 309 26.76 1.08 15.68
N ASN A 310 26.02 2.16 15.92
CA ASN A 310 26.53 3.37 16.57
C ASN A 310 25.45 4.10 17.40
N GLN A 311 25.58 4.04 18.73
CA GLN A 311 25.10 5.10 19.62
C GLN A 311 25.96 6.35 19.43
N HIS A 312 25.85 7.04 18.30
CA HIS A 312 26.36 8.41 18.14
C HIS A 312 25.53 9.16 17.09
N CYS A 313 24.86 10.21 17.55
CA CYS A 313 23.95 11.05 16.78
C CYS A 313 24.75 12.22 16.18
N PRO A 314 24.91 12.35 14.85
CA PRO A 314 25.71 13.42 14.26
C PRO A 314 24.90 14.65 13.79
N PHE A 315 23.62 14.78 14.17
CA PHE A 315 22.81 15.94 13.77
C PHE A 315 22.22 16.69 14.97
N LEU A 316 23.13 17.17 15.81
CA LEU A 316 23.01 18.43 16.55
C LEU A 316 24.28 19.25 16.27
N SER A 317 24.41 19.72 15.04
CA SER A 317 25.26 20.87 14.72
C SER A 317 24.82 21.47 13.39
N LEU A 318 24.19 22.65 13.53
CA LEU A 318 23.85 23.69 12.54
C LEU A 318 22.58 23.48 11.72
#